data_AF-A0A355F2N4-F1
#
_entry.id   AF-A0A355F2N4-F1
#
_cell.length_a   1.000
_cell.length_b   1.000
_cell.length_c   1.000
_cell.angle_alpha   90.00
_cell.angle_beta   90.00
_cell.angle_gamma   90.00
#
_symmetry.space_group_name_H-M   'P 1'
#
loop_
_entity.id
_entity.type
_entity.pdbx_description
1 polymer ?
#
loop_
_entity_poly.entity_id
_entity_poly.type
_entity_poly.pdbx_seq_one_letter_code
_entity_poly.pdbx_strand_id
1 'polypeptide(L)'
;MSRTPTISSPSHDRPWTGADLGGRRSRRLPRWPFLALLAGLAGIACCSLGGGSLDDLAADTRTERVRIFLIARDDGGVLGRKTACNDSTVPLEVRLPRSMPALGGALEALLSRQGEADDPRSGLYNALHASPLRVNNLVRRGPELRIRLEGYLELGEPCDADRALAQLTETALQFTDVQKVTFFLGDRPLREALPRP
;
A
#
# COMPACT_ATOMS: atom_id res chain seq x y z
N MET A 1 -22.56 44.11 -37.74
CA MET A 1 -21.84 43.22 -38.69
C MET A 1 -20.90 42.37 -37.84
N SER A 2 -21.39 41.44 -37.01
CA SER A 2 -21.91 40.11 -37.38
C SER A 2 -20.81 39.19 -37.92
N ARG A 3 -20.26 38.31 -37.06
CA ARG A 3 -20.42 36.85 -37.15
C ARG A 3 -19.38 36.12 -36.26
N THR A 4 -19.90 35.45 -35.25
CA THR A 4 -19.33 34.27 -34.58
C THR A 4 -19.18 33.10 -35.58
N PRO A 5 -18.23 32.19 -35.36
CA PRO A 5 -18.60 30.76 -35.29
C PRO A 5 -17.80 30.01 -34.20
N THR A 6 -18.36 29.15 -33.35
CA THR A 6 -19.05 27.83 -33.50
C THR A 6 -18.12 26.70 -33.05
N ILE A 7 -18.55 26.05 -31.97
CA ILE A 7 -18.04 24.84 -31.32
C ILE A 7 -18.27 23.61 -32.21
N SER A 8 -17.33 22.67 -32.26
CA SER A 8 -17.57 21.29 -32.70
C SER A 8 -16.82 20.27 -31.85
N SER A 9 -17.60 19.42 -31.16
CA SER A 9 -17.18 18.24 -30.42
C SER A 9 -16.78 17.07 -31.32
N PRO A 10 -16.02 16.08 -30.80
CA PRO A 10 -15.49 14.95 -31.57
C PRO A 10 -16.50 13.81 -31.79
N SER A 11 -16.37 13.17 -32.95
CA SER A 11 -17.13 12.00 -33.41
C SER A 11 -16.73 10.70 -32.72
N HIS A 12 -17.73 9.98 -32.22
CA HIS A 12 -17.68 8.56 -31.88
C HIS A 12 -18.14 7.76 -33.10
N ASP A 13 -17.26 6.94 -33.69
CA ASP A 13 -17.65 5.94 -34.68
C ASP A 13 -16.74 4.72 -34.59
N ARG A 14 -17.24 3.60 -34.04
CA ARG A 14 -16.81 2.25 -34.42
C ARG A 14 -18.00 1.29 -34.34
N PRO A 15 -18.50 0.78 -35.48
CA PRO A 15 -19.35 -0.40 -35.50
C PRO A 15 -18.49 -1.67 -35.56
N TRP A 16 -18.81 -2.65 -34.71
CA TRP A 16 -18.39 -4.04 -34.88
C TRP A 16 -19.63 -4.87 -35.24
N THR A 17 -19.66 -5.39 -36.45
CA THR A 17 -20.68 -6.34 -36.93
C THR A 17 -20.02 -7.56 -37.56
N GLY A 18 -20.54 -8.72 -37.17
CA GLY A 18 -20.44 -10.00 -37.89
C GLY A 18 -19.21 -10.84 -37.57
N ALA A 19 -19.26 -12.17 -37.59
CA ALA A 19 -20.38 -13.09 -37.70
C ALA A 19 -19.86 -14.48 -37.28
N ASP A 20 -20.81 -15.38 -37.04
CA ASP A 20 -20.74 -16.82 -36.84
C ASP A 20 -19.51 -17.58 -37.38
N LEU A 21 -19.16 -18.68 -36.69
CA LEU A 21 -19.53 -20.04 -37.12
C LEU A 21 -18.83 -21.12 -36.27
N GLY A 22 -19.64 -22.03 -35.73
CA GLY A 22 -19.29 -23.45 -35.73
C GLY A 22 -18.77 -24.04 -34.43
N GLY A 23 -19.38 -25.17 -34.03
CA GLY A 23 -18.66 -26.17 -33.24
C GLY A 23 -19.43 -26.82 -32.10
N ARG A 24 -20.48 -27.58 -32.42
CA ARG A 24 -20.93 -28.69 -31.55
C ARG A 24 -19.73 -29.57 -31.21
N ARG A 25 -19.54 -29.88 -29.92
CA ARG A 25 -19.06 -31.19 -29.46
C ARG A 25 -19.41 -31.38 -27.99
N SER A 26 -20.53 -32.05 -27.77
CA SER A 26 -20.87 -32.73 -26.53
C SER A 26 -19.80 -33.80 -26.24
N ARG A 27 -18.99 -33.60 -25.20
CA ARG A 27 -18.19 -34.68 -24.61
C ARG A 27 -18.92 -35.21 -23.38
N ARG A 28 -19.63 -36.31 -23.60
CA ARG A 28 -20.09 -37.20 -22.53
C ARG A 28 -18.85 -37.76 -21.83
N LEU A 29 -18.71 -37.52 -20.53
CA LEU A 29 -17.72 -38.22 -19.71
C LEU A 29 -18.38 -39.49 -19.13
N PRO A 30 -17.73 -40.66 -19.26
CA PRO A 30 -18.30 -41.93 -18.82
C PRO A 30 -18.15 -42.12 -17.30
N ARG A 31 -19.19 -42.70 -16.69
CA ARG A 31 -19.20 -43.21 -15.32
C ARG A 31 -18.27 -44.43 -15.26
N TRP A 32 -17.20 -44.36 -14.49
CA TRP A 32 -16.41 -45.52 -14.07
C TRP A 32 -16.56 -45.68 -12.55
N PRO A 33 -17.25 -46.73 -12.06
CA PRO A 33 -17.02 -47.24 -10.73
C PRO A 33 -15.88 -48.27 -10.76
N PHE A 34 -15.26 -48.48 -9.59
CA PHE A 34 -14.46 -49.64 -9.15
C PHE A 34 -12.99 -49.42 -8.77
N LEU A 35 -12.72 -49.87 -7.52
CA LEU A 35 -11.49 -50.28 -6.83
C LEU A 35 -10.40 -49.22 -6.62
N ALA A 36 -10.08 -48.80 -5.39
CA ALA A 36 -9.66 -49.51 -4.17
C ALA A 36 -8.23 -50.09 -4.22
N LEU A 37 -7.44 -49.63 -3.22
CA LEU A 37 -6.21 -50.19 -2.65
C LEU A 37 -4.91 -50.11 -3.47
N LEU A 38 -3.93 -49.33 -2.97
CA LEU A 38 -2.67 -49.87 -2.43
C LEU A 38 -1.81 -48.77 -1.78
N ALA A 39 -1.10 -49.20 -0.74
CA ALA A 39 -0.33 -48.41 0.21
C ALA A 39 0.97 -47.83 -0.36
N GLY A 40 1.39 -46.69 0.18
CA GLY A 40 2.69 -46.07 -0.08
C GLY A 40 2.99 -44.98 0.94
N LEU A 41 3.64 -45.36 2.03
CA LEU A 41 4.23 -44.48 3.04
C LEU A 41 5.21 -43.50 2.37
N ALA A 42 4.81 -42.23 2.26
CA ALA A 42 5.73 -41.11 2.17
C ALA A 42 5.38 -40.15 3.32
N GLY A 43 5.94 -40.43 4.49
CA GLY A 43 5.98 -39.48 5.60
C GLY A 43 6.83 -38.29 5.18
N ILE A 44 6.18 -37.25 4.65
CA ILE A 44 6.79 -35.94 4.47
C ILE A 44 6.92 -35.33 5.86
N ALA A 45 8.03 -35.65 6.51
CA ALA A 45 8.50 -34.98 7.69
C ALA A 45 8.86 -33.54 7.33
N CYS A 46 8.01 -32.63 7.82
CA CYS A 46 8.35 -31.38 8.48
C CYS A 46 9.55 -30.60 7.90
N CYS A 47 9.24 -29.58 7.09
CA CYS A 47 9.90 -28.27 7.14
C CYS A 47 8.98 -27.26 6.45
N SER A 48 7.85 -26.91 7.08
CA SER A 48 7.27 -25.59 6.88
C SER A 48 8.24 -24.58 7.50
N LEU A 49 9.30 -24.27 6.76
CA LEU A 49 10.15 -23.12 6.99
C LEU A 49 9.26 -21.89 6.77
N GLY A 50 8.49 -21.55 7.81
CA GLY A 50 7.67 -20.36 7.89
C GLY A 50 8.55 -19.14 8.00
N GLY A 51 9.23 -18.78 6.91
CA GLY A 51 9.56 -17.38 6.66
C GLY A 51 8.25 -16.71 6.29
N GLY A 52 7.51 -16.21 7.28
CA GLY A 52 6.28 -15.46 7.01
C GLY A 52 6.54 -14.37 5.98
N SER A 53 5.71 -14.33 4.92
CA SER A 53 5.76 -13.23 3.96
C SER A 53 5.49 -11.93 4.70
N LEU A 54 6.12 -10.83 4.27
CA LEU A 54 5.80 -9.49 4.78
C LEU A 54 4.33 -9.11 4.51
N ASP A 55 3.65 -9.85 3.62
CA ASP A 55 2.22 -9.68 3.31
C ASP A 55 1.29 -10.20 4.41
N ASP A 56 1.73 -11.17 5.21
CA ASP A 56 0.89 -11.80 6.25
C ASP A 56 1.24 -11.30 7.66
N LEU A 57 2.09 -10.28 7.76
CA LEU A 57 2.66 -9.82 9.01
C LEU A 57 1.61 -9.11 9.88
N ALA A 58 1.45 -9.56 11.13
CA ALA A 58 0.66 -8.85 12.13
C ALA A 58 1.49 -7.75 12.81
N ALA A 59 0.85 -6.67 13.23
CA ALA A 59 1.50 -5.45 13.71
C ALA A 59 2.40 -5.62 14.95
N ASP A 60 2.07 -6.55 15.85
CA ASP A 60 2.82 -6.83 17.07
C ASP A 60 3.86 -7.94 16.89
N THR A 61 3.89 -8.58 15.72
CA THR A 61 4.89 -9.60 15.40
C THR A 61 6.28 -8.99 15.48
N ARG A 62 7.17 -9.65 16.23
CA ARG A 62 8.55 -9.20 16.34
C ARG A 62 9.34 -9.62 15.10
N THR A 63 9.93 -8.65 14.41
CA THR A 63 10.66 -8.86 13.17
C THR A 63 11.82 -7.87 13.03
N GLU A 64 12.77 -8.18 12.16
CA GLU A 64 13.82 -7.26 11.71
C GLU A 64 13.57 -6.74 10.30
N ARG A 65 12.47 -7.12 9.65
CA ARG A 65 12.13 -6.73 8.29
C ARG A 65 10.69 -6.27 8.22
N VAL A 66 10.47 -5.10 7.64
CA VAL A 66 9.16 -4.46 7.46
C VAL A 66 9.15 -3.72 6.14
N ARG A 67 7.99 -3.23 5.69
CA ARG A 67 7.92 -2.26 4.61
C ARG A 67 7.64 -0.88 5.17
N ILE A 68 8.15 0.13 4.49
CA ILE A 68 7.66 1.51 4.61
C ILE A 68 7.10 1.93 3.25
N PHE A 69 6.25 2.94 3.21
CA PHE A 69 5.69 3.43 1.97
C PHE A 69 6.26 4.81 1.63
N LEU A 70 6.83 4.92 0.43
CA LEU A 70 7.31 6.16 -0.17
C LEU A 70 6.48 6.49 -1.42
N ILE A 71 6.77 7.62 -2.06
CA ILE A 71 5.93 8.16 -3.14
C ILE A 71 6.64 8.05 -4.49
N ALA A 72 5.98 7.43 -5.47
CA ALA A 72 6.30 7.66 -6.87
C ALA A 72 5.48 8.87 -7.36
N ARG A 73 6.16 9.92 -7.82
CA ARG A 73 5.52 11.17 -8.22
C ARG A 73 4.98 11.08 -9.65
N ASP A 74 3.75 11.55 -9.85
CA ASP A 74 3.06 11.66 -11.15
C ASP A 74 3.06 10.39 -12.01
N ASP A 75 3.07 9.22 -11.38
CA ASP A 75 3.12 7.92 -12.07
C ASP A 75 1.73 7.31 -12.32
N GLY A 76 0.68 7.97 -11.82
CA GLY A 76 -0.73 7.62 -12.07
C GLY A 76 -1.21 6.29 -11.47
N GLY A 77 -0.47 5.68 -10.54
CA GLY A 77 -0.79 4.35 -10.02
C GLY A 77 0.03 3.21 -10.62
N VAL A 78 1.09 3.50 -11.39
CA VAL A 78 1.85 2.48 -12.13
C VAL A 78 2.76 1.65 -11.22
N LEU A 79 3.47 2.30 -10.30
CA LEU A 79 4.46 1.62 -9.45
C LEU A 79 3.89 1.14 -8.12
N GLY A 80 2.69 1.58 -7.75
CA GLY A 80 2.08 1.23 -6.48
C GLY A 80 0.61 1.59 -6.38
N ARG A 81 0.09 1.69 -5.16
CA ARG A 81 -1.30 2.06 -4.95
C ARG A 81 -1.45 3.55 -5.24
N LYS A 82 -2.32 3.88 -6.20
CA LYS A 82 -2.68 5.25 -6.54
C LYS A 82 -3.12 6.04 -5.31
N THR A 83 -2.58 7.25 -5.15
CA THR A 83 -2.96 8.22 -4.13
C THR A 83 -3.34 9.56 -4.79
N ALA A 84 -3.52 10.61 -3.99
CA ALA A 84 -3.77 11.96 -4.49
C ALA A 84 -2.63 12.47 -5.40
N CYS A 85 -2.85 13.60 -6.07
CA CYS A 85 -1.86 14.24 -6.94
C CYS A 85 -1.32 13.38 -8.09
N ASN A 86 -2.08 12.37 -8.53
CA ASN A 86 -1.66 11.43 -9.56
C ASN A 86 -0.40 10.62 -9.19
N ASP A 87 -0.11 10.50 -7.90
CA ASP A 87 1.04 9.74 -7.40
C ASP A 87 0.68 8.29 -7.05
N SER A 88 1.70 7.50 -6.70
CA SER A 88 1.56 6.19 -6.06
C SER A 88 2.28 6.10 -4.74
N THR A 89 1.70 5.33 -3.82
CA THR A 89 2.40 4.81 -2.64
C THR A 89 3.04 3.47 -2.98
N VAL A 90 4.37 3.40 -2.80
CA VAL A 90 5.18 2.25 -3.21
C VAL A 90 5.85 1.66 -1.96
N PRO A 91 5.69 0.34 -1.70
CA PRO A 91 6.35 -0.30 -0.58
C PRO A 91 7.86 -0.45 -0.83
N LEU A 92 8.64 -0.16 0.20
CA LEU A 92 10.08 -0.39 0.25
C LEU A 92 10.41 -1.26 1.46
N GLU A 93 11.00 -2.44 1.24
CA GLU A 93 11.48 -3.30 2.32
C GLU A 93 12.68 -2.65 3.01
N VAL A 94 12.63 -2.59 4.34
CA VAL A 94 13.70 -2.05 5.18
C VAL A 94 14.05 -3.05 6.28
N ARG A 95 15.34 -3.09 6.62
CA ARG A 95 15.84 -3.86 7.75
C ARG A 95 15.92 -2.96 8.98
N LEU A 96 15.30 -3.40 10.07
CA LEU A 96 15.35 -2.76 11.37
C LEU A 96 16.68 -3.09 12.07
N PRO A 97 17.18 -2.20 12.94
CA PRO A 97 18.45 -2.42 13.64
C PRO A 97 18.41 -3.58 14.64
N ARG A 98 17.20 -3.99 15.08
CA ARG A 98 16.96 -5.12 15.97
C ARG A 98 15.52 -5.62 15.81
N SER A 99 15.26 -6.84 16.26
CA SER A 99 13.91 -7.40 16.30
C SER A 99 13.00 -6.58 17.23
N MET A 100 11.88 -6.06 16.72
CA MET A 100 10.89 -5.27 17.46
C MET A 100 9.49 -5.41 16.84
N PRO A 101 8.41 -4.96 17.51
CA PRO A 101 7.06 -5.02 16.94
C PRO A 101 6.99 -4.36 15.58
N ALA A 102 6.46 -5.08 14.58
CA ALA A 102 6.52 -4.71 13.17
C ALA A 102 5.97 -3.31 12.89
N LEU A 103 4.81 -2.95 13.46
CA LEU A 103 4.18 -1.64 13.25
C LEU A 103 5.00 -0.49 13.84
N GLY A 104 5.49 -0.65 15.07
CA GLY A 104 6.35 0.35 15.69
C GLY A 104 7.64 0.52 14.89
N GLY A 105 8.28 -0.60 14.52
CA GLY A 105 9.49 -0.60 13.71
C GLY A 105 9.32 0.05 12.33
N ALA A 106 8.21 -0.21 11.64
CA ALA A 106 7.92 0.39 10.33
C ALA A 106 7.74 1.92 10.42
N LEU A 107 7.00 2.40 11.42
CA LEU A 107 6.81 3.83 11.63
C LEU A 107 8.11 4.53 12.05
N GLU A 108 8.87 3.93 12.97
CA GLU A 108 10.20 4.44 13.34
C GLU A 108 11.15 4.47 12.13
N ALA A 109 11.13 3.43 11.29
CA ALA A 109 11.94 3.35 10.09
C ALA A 109 11.53 4.34 9.01
N LEU A 110 10.26 4.74 8.91
CA LEU A 110 9.81 5.82 8.02
C LEU A 110 10.23 7.19 8.56
N LEU A 111 9.92 7.47 9.83
CA LEU A 111 10.10 8.79 10.45
C LEU A 111 11.58 9.16 10.71
N SER A 112 12.48 8.17 10.73
CA SER A 112 13.92 8.39 10.87
C SER A 112 14.60 8.79 9.55
N ARG A 113 13.91 8.74 8.40
CA ARG A 113 14.46 9.08 7.09
C ARG A 113 14.37 10.57 6.82
N GLN A 114 15.17 11.33 7.55
CA GLN A 114 15.19 12.79 7.47
C GLN A 114 16.36 13.28 6.60
N GLY A 115 16.26 14.51 6.11
CA GLY A 115 17.33 15.22 5.41
C GLY A 115 17.39 15.03 3.90
N GLU A 116 17.01 13.88 3.36
CA GLU A 116 16.94 13.62 1.92
C GLU A 116 15.51 13.42 1.45
N ALA A 117 15.09 14.24 0.48
CA ALA A 117 13.73 14.22 -0.07
C ALA A 117 13.46 12.98 -0.93
N ASP A 118 14.46 12.47 -1.63
CA ASP A 118 14.35 11.27 -2.46
C ASP A 118 15.21 10.15 -1.84
N ASP A 119 14.65 8.95 -1.73
CA ASP A 119 15.42 7.78 -1.28
C ASP A 119 16.53 7.46 -2.30
N PRO A 120 17.81 7.42 -1.89
CA PRO A 120 18.93 7.35 -2.83
C PRO A 120 19.03 6.02 -3.60
N ARG A 121 18.30 4.97 -3.17
CA ARG A 121 18.33 3.66 -3.81
C ARG A 121 17.18 3.45 -4.79
N SER A 122 16.00 3.95 -4.45
CA SER A 122 14.77 3.76 -5.22
C SER A 122 14.35 4.98 -6.03
N GLY A 123 14.84 6.17 -5.68
CA GLY A 123 14.38 7.44 -6.24
C GLY A 123 12.96 7.82 -5.82
N LEU A 124 12.37 7.09 -4.86
CA LEU A 124 11.04 7.39 -4.35
C LEU A 124 11.08 8.58 -3.39
N TYR A 125 10.11 9.47 -3.54
CA TYR A 125 10.01 10.69 -2.77
C TYR A 125 9.47 10.44 -1.35
N ASN A 126 10.03 11.15 -0.38
CA ASN A 126 9.63 11.14 1.02
C ASN A 126 9.12 12.54 1.42
N ALA A 127 7.80 12.71 1.52
CA ALA A 127 7.20 13.97 1.93
C ALA A 127 7.45 14.33 3.42
N LEU A 128 7.95 13.37 4.21
CA LEU A 128 8.27 13.56 5.62
C LEU A 128 9.76 13.89 5.88
N HIS A 129 10.58 14.06 4.83
CA HIS A 129 12.03 14.20 4.97
C HIS A 129 12.47 15.41 5.82
N ALA A 130 11.71 16.50 5.80
CA ALA A 130 11.96 17.70 6.60
C ALA A 130 11.19 17.72 7.92
N SER A 131 10.32 16.73 8.18
CA SER A 131 9.44 16.71 9.35
C SER A 131 10.07 15.91 10.50
N PRO A 132 10.51 16.53 11.61
CA PRO A 132 11.15 15.82 12.73
C PRO A 132 10.10 15.16 13.64
N LEU A 133 9.31 14.27 13.05
CA LEU A 133 8.22 13.56 13.72
C LEU A 133 8.74 12.31 14.42
N ARG A 134 8.08 11.96 15.53
CA ARG A 134 8.30 10.70 16.25
C ARG A 134 6.98 10.11 16.71
N VAL A 135 6.93 8.79 16.87
CA VAL A 135 5.80 8.13 17.53
C VAL A 135 5.91 8.40 19.03
N ASN A 136 4.92 9.06 19.59
CA ASN A 136 4.81 9.28 21.03
C ASN A 136 4.03 8.15 21.70
N ASN A 137 2.87 7.78 21.14
CA ASN A 137 2.01 6.76 21.70
C ASN A 137 1.20 6.04 20.63
N LEU A 138 0.92 4.76 20.87
CA LEU A 138 0.09 3.92 20.02
C LEU A 138 -0.94 3.19 20.88
N VAL A 139 -2.22 3.43 20.57
CA VAL A 139 -3.34 2.79 21.26
C VAL A 139 -4.13 1.98 20.25
N ARG A 140 -4.28 0.69 20.54
CA ARG A 140 -5.07 -0.26 19.73
C ARG A 140 -6.39 -0.57 20.40
N ARG A 141 -7.48 -0.61 19.60
CA ARG A 141 -8.80 -1.10 19.99
C ARG A 141 -9.31 -2.06 18.91
N GLY A 142 -9.06 -3.35 19.09
CA GLY A 142 -9.30 -4.35 18.05
C GLY A 142 -8.49 -4.04 16.77
N PRO A 143 -9.12 -3.94 15.59
CA PRO A 143 -8.43 -3.64 14.34
C PRO A 143 -8.22 -2.13 14.09
N GLU A 144 -8.64 -1.27 15.02
CA GLU A 144 -8.46 0.18 14.93
C GLU A 144 -7.24 0.66 15.73
N LEU A 145 -6.46 1.56 15.13
CA LEU A 145 -5.30 2.20 15.73
C LEU A 145 -5.47 3.70 15.88
N ARG A 146 -5.04 4.22 17.03
CA ARG A 146 -4.83 5.65 17.26
C ARG A 146 -3.36 5.87 17.57
N ILE A 147 -2.68 6.62 16.70
CA ILE A 147 -1.24 6.86 16.78
C ILE A 147 -1.02 8.34 17.03
N ARG A 148 -0.40 8.68 18.15
CA ARG A 148 0.00 10.06 18.46
C ARG A 148 1.44 10.27 18.05
N LEU A 149 1.65 11.32 17.27
CA LEU A 149 2.94 11.83 16.87
C LEU A 149 3.30 13.06 17.69
N GLU A 150 4.58 13.23 17.90
CA GLU A 150 5.20 14.46 18.42
C GLU A 150 6.14 15.06 17.37
N GLY A 151 6.49 16.34 17.54
CA GLY A 151 7.26 17.11 16.57
C GLY A 151 6.39 18.07 15.78
N TYR A 152 6.77 18.35 14.54
CA TYR A 152 6.03 19.21 13.62
C TYR A 152 6.16 18.72 12.18
N LEU A 153 5.26 19.20 11.32
CA LEU A 153 5.30 18.96 9.88
C LEU A 153 5.98 20.13 9.20
N GLU A 154 6.88 19.80 8.29
CA GLU A 154 7.53 20.72 7.37
C GLU A 154 7.30 20.17 5.96
N LEU A 155 6.42 20.83 5.21
CA LEU A 155 5.93 20.40 3.90
C LEU A 155 6.40 21.42 2.86
N GLY A 156 7.01 20.96 1.76
CA GLY A 156 7.68 21.82 0.78
C GLY A 156 6.87 22.03 -0.50
N GLU A 157 6.10 21.03 -0.92
CA GLU A 157 5.31 21.05 -2.15
C GLU A 157 3.79 21.05 -1.87
N PRO A 158 2.96 21.57 -2.80
CA PRO A 158 1.50 21.59 -2.64
C PRO A 158 0.86 20.23 -2.32
N CYS A 159 1.45 19.15 -2.84
CA CYS A 159 0.96 17.78 -2.66
C CYS A 159 1.53 17.07 -1.43
N ASP A 160 2.48 17.68 -0.71
CA ASP A 160 3.17 17.01 0.39
C ASP A 160 2.26 16.68 1.57
N ALA A 161 1.20 17.46 1.79
CA ALA A 161 0.21 17.15 2.81
C ALA A 161 -0.46 15.79 2.57
N ASP A 162 -0.95 15.57 1.35
CA ASP A 162 -1.60 14.31 0.97
C ASP A 162 -0.59 13.15 0.91
N ARG A 163 0.62 13.41 0.41
CA ARG A 163 1.71 12.43 0.37
C ARG A 163 2.13 11.98 1.76
N ALA A 164 2.38 12.91 2.68
CA ALA A 164 2.76 12.62 4.06
C ALA A 164 1.70 11.76 4.75
N LEU A 165 0.42 12.11 4.57
CA LEU A 165 -0.69 11.33 5.10
C LEU A 165 -0.75 9.92 4.50
N ALA A 166 -0.54 9.80 3.19
CA ALA A 166 -0.54 8.51 2.49
C ALA A 166 0.61 7.61 2.96
N GLN A 167 1.83 8.14 3.09
CA GLN A 167 2.99 7.39 3.58
C GLN A 167 2.74 6.83 5.00
N LEU A 168 2.25 7.66 5.92
CA LEU A 168 1.91 7.23 7.29
C LEU A 168 0.80 6.18 7.30
N THR A 169 -0.26 6.43 6.54
CA THR A 169 -1.46 5.60 6.52
C THR A 169 -1.17 4.22 5.93
N GLU A 170 -0.53 4.16 4.76
CA GLU A 170 -0.20 2.88 4.10
C GLU A 170 0.84 2.08 4.90
N THR A 171 1.82 2.76 5.52
CA THR A 171 2.78 2.10 6.40
C THR A 171 2.10 1.46 7.61
N ALA A 172 1.03 2.04 8.15
CA ALA A 172 0.30 1.44 9.27
C ALA A 172 -0.74 0.39 8.83
N LEU A 173 -1.39 0.56 7.68
CA LEU A 173 -2.44 -0.33 7.17
C LEU A 173 -1.90 -1.61 6.53
N GLN A 174 -0.59 -1.73 6.32
CA GLN A 174 0.01 -2.91 5.67
C GLN A 174 -0.14 -4.23 6.47
N PHE A 175 -0.48 -4.15 7.76
CA PHE A 175 -0.52 -5.32 8.64
C PHE A 175 -1.92 -5.95 8.65
N THR A 176 -1.97 -7.28 8.65
CA THR A 176 -3.20 -8.06 8.47
C THR A 176 -4.25 -7.84 9.56
N ASP A 177 -3.83 -7.41 10.74
CA ASP A 177 -4.65 -7.15 11.91
C ASP A 177 -5.00 -5.65 12.10
N VAL A 178 -4.73 -4.81 11.10
CA VAL A 178 -5.05 -3.37 11.10
C VAL A 178 -6.01 -3.05 9.97
N GLN A 179 -7.21 -2.58 10.31
CA GLN A 179 -8.22 -2.16 9.31
C GLN A 179 -8.40 -0.65 9.24
N LYS A 180 -8.01 0.07 10.30
CA LYS A 180 -8.19 1.52 10.38
C LYS A 180 -7.11 2.13 11.25
N VAL A 181 -6.60 3.28 10.82
CA VAL A 181 -5.63 4.07 11.57
C VAL A 181 -6.07 5.53 11.61
N THR A 182 -5.83 6.19 12.73
CA THR A 182 -5.96 7.64 12.85
C THR A 182 -4.71 8.18 13.51
N PHE A 183 -4.00 9.04 12.79
CA PHE A 183 -2.84 9.76 13.30
C PHE A 183 -3.29 11.06 13.97
N PHE A 184 -2.57 11.44 15.02
CA PHE A 184 -2.75 12.70 15.75
C PHE A 184 -1.40 13.41 15.82
N LEU A 185 -1.39 14.73 15.67
CA LEU A 185 -0.24 15.57 15.97
C LEU A 185 -0.61 16.45 17.18
N GLY A 186 -0.04 16.12 18.34
CA GLY A 186 -0.60 16.58 19.62
C GLY A 186 -1.99 15.99 19.85
N ASP A 187 -2.98 16.85 20.13
CA ASP A 187 -4.37 16.44 20.37
C ASP A 187 -5.30 16.55 19.15
N ARG A 188 -4.79 16.99 17.99
CA ARG A 188 -5.57 17.16 16.77
C ARG A 188 -5.37 15.98 15.81
N PRO A 189 -6.42 15.46 15.17
CA PRO A 189 -6.28 14.52 14.06
C PRO A 189 -5.35 15.11 12.97
N LEU A 190 -4.41 14.32 12.48
CA LEU A 190 -3.40 14.76 11.52
C LEU A 190 -4.04 15.36 10.27
N ARG A 191 -5.11 14.72 9.76
CA ARG A 191 -5.87 15.21 8.59
C ARG A 191 -6.42 16.63 8.77
N GLU A 192 -6.73 17.02 10.00
CA GLU A 192 -7.23 18.36 10.32
C GLU A 192 -6.09 19.36 10.59
N ALA A 193 -4.90 18.86 10.95
CA ALA A 193 -3.70 19.66 11.16
C ALA A 193 -2.97 20.01 9.84
N LEU A 194 -3.27 19.29 8.76
CA LEU A 194 -2.68 19.52 7.44
C LEU A 194 -3.35 20.71 6.72
N PRO A 195 -2.59 21.48 5.91
CA PRO A 195 -3.17 22.45 4.99
C PRO A 195 -4.22 21.77 4.08
N ARG A 196 -5.33 22.46 3.82
CA ARG A 196 -6.29 21.98 2.82
C ARG A 196 -5.72 22.24 1.42
N PRO A 197 -5.96 21.33 0.46
CA PRO A 197 -5.63 21.56 -0.95
C PRO A 197 -6.38 22.76 -1.53
#